data_AF-A0A372DZ44-F1
#
_entry.id   AF-A0A372DZ44-F1
#
_cell.length_a   1.000
_cell.length_b   1.000
_cell.length_c   1.000
_cell.angle_alpha   90.00
_cell.angle_beta   90.00
_cell.angle_gamma   90.00
#
_symmetry.space_group_name_H-M   'P 1'
#
loop_
_entity.id
_entity.type
_entity.pdbx_description
1 polymer ?
#
loop_
_entity_poly.entity_id
_entity_poly.type
_entity_poly.pdbx_seq_one_letter_code
_entity_poly.pdbx_strand_id
1 'polypeptide(L)'
;MKINDLTRTTYGNLAIVGDSGERTTSGNVKWICKCVCGNTLNLTSRNLKTKADLSCGCLNPKHKAYFNKIKKLFEDNGCVCLETSYKPAKSKWRFICQCGNRHSIYPDDFKKGRRCAECGKKSMHEKTRTPEDEIRKTFENSTDTLQKIYFNKRTCVVYKCKNGHINNKEFTSYKNGNGCKKCSIQRGSDKLRKTEKEVSKELEGYGMEYIGGYKNADLKFTFKCTCGNIAEGYISYLRKGGKCGCEYKKGTEHPKYDHSISLEERQLRRKYYSYKEWVRNVFERDNYTCQSCWQHGGKLNAHHIMPYRAYPELRTELNNGITLCDFCHRTFHSIYNTQGFNRDDLIDFLDFTKEERWF
;
A
#
# COMPACT_ATOMS: atom_id res chain seq x y z
N MET A 1 15.60 49.80 32.93
CA MET A 1 17.04 49.51 33.08
C MET A 1 17.71 49.87 31.75
N LYS A 2 18.55 50.92 31.70
CA LYS A 2 19.17 51.41 30.46
C LYS A 2 20.10 50.31 29.91
N ILE A 3 19.79 49.79 28.72
CA ILE A 3 20.71 48.94 27.97
C ILE A 3 21.78 49.88 27.42
N ASN A 4 22.97 49.88 28.01
CA ASN A 4 24.11 50.59 27.44
C ASN A 4 24.43 49.94 26.09
N ASP A 5 24.27 50.70 25.01
CA ASP A 5 24.69 50.29 23.68
C ASP A 5 26.23 50.24 23.63
N LEU A 6 26.77 49.03 23.53
CA LEU A 6 28.21 48.74 23.45
C LEU A 6 28.65 48.45 22.00
N THR A 7 27.80 48.71 21.01
CA THR A 7 28.16 48.48 19.61
C THR A 7 29.32 49.40 19.22
N ARG A 8 30.33 48.85 18.52
CA ARG A 8 31.60 49.50 18.11
C ARG A 8 32.71 49.64 19.18
N THR A 9 32.57 49.06 20.37
CA THR A 9 33.70 48.97 21.32
C THR A 9 34.55 47.71 21.05
N THR A 10 35.87 47.86 21.06
CA THR A 10 36.84 46.74 21.01
C THR A 10 37.30 46.38 22.41
N TYR A 11 37.41 45.08 22.68
CA TYR A 11 37.93 44.53 23.93
C TYR A 11 39.04 43.54 23.59
N GLY A 12 40.29 43.99 23.72
CA GLY A 12 41.45 43.25 23.24
C GLY A 12 41.37 43.00 21.74
N ASN A 13 41.28 41.72 21.35
CA ASN A 13 41.21 41.27 19.96
C ASN A 13 39.78 40.96 19.48
N LEU A 14 38.74 41.41 20.21
CA LEU A 14 37.33 41.19 19.88
C LEU A 14 36.62 42.53 19.66
N ALA A 15 35.86 42.64 18.57
CA ALA A 15 34.96 43.76 18.30
C ALA A 15 33.50 43.33 18.53
N ILE A 16 32.73 44.11 19.30
CA ILE A 16 31.29 43.85 19.46
C ILE A 16 30.56 44.24 18.16
N VAL A 17 29.87 43.27 17.56
CA VAL A 17 29.10 43.41 16.32
C VAL A 17 27.62 43.66 16.59
N GLY A 18 27.09 43.18 17.72
CA GLY A 18 25.68 43.40 18.08
C GLY A 18 25.19 42.52 19.22
N ASP A 19 23.93 42.68 19.60
CA ASP A 19 23.22 41.78 20.53
C ASP A 19 22.93 40.44 19.83
N SER A 20 23.23 39.31 20.49
CA SER A 20 23.01 37.98 19.91
C SER A 20 21.56 37.49 20.02
N GLY A 21 20.68 38.24 20.69
CA GLY A 21 19.32 37.82 21.06
C GLY A 21 19.28 36.77 22.18
N GLU A 22 20.43 36.20 22.57
CA GLU A 22 20.52 35.26 23.67
C GLU A 22 20.72 35.99 25.00
N ARG A 23 20.18 35.38 26.06
CA ARG A 23 20.36 35.84 27.44
C ARG A 23 20.93 34.72 28.29
N THR A 24 21.63 35.08 29.36
CA THR A 24 21.97 34.15 30.45
C THR A 24 20.73 33.87 31.32
N THR A 25 20.78 32.84 32.15
CA THR A 25 19.73 32.53 33.13
C THR A 25 19.45 33.70 34.09
N SER A 26 20.45 34.53 34.38
CA SER A 26 20.31 35.76 35.18
C SER A 26 19.87 36.99 34.36
N GLY A 27 19.41 36.81 33.12
CA GLY A 27 18.90 37.89 32.26
C GLY A 27 19.96 38.72 31.53
N ASN A 28 21.26 38.49 31.75
CA ASN A 28 22.31 39.27 31.08
C ASN A 28 22.38 39.00 29.58
N VAL A 29 22.59 40.06 28.79
CA VAL A 29 22.78 40.01 27.34
C VAL A 29 24.07 39.26 26.96
N LYS A 30 23.99 38.39 25.96
CA LYS A 30 25.17 37.88 25.24
C LYS A 30 25.36 38.69 23.95
N TRP A 31 26.58 39.20 23.78
CA TRP A 31 26.97 40.03 22.65
C TRP A 31 27.70 39.19 21.61
N ILE A 32 27.34 39.38 20.34
CA ILE A 32 28.08 38.87 19.18
C ILE A 32 29.40 39.63 19.08
N CYS A 33 30.51 38.94 19.27
CA CYS A 33 31.85 39.49 19.26
C CYS A 33 32.67 38.87 18.12
N LYS A 34 33.16 39.68 17.18
CA LYS A 34 34.02 39.24 16.07
C LYS A 34 35.49 39.42 16.43
N CYS A 35 36.24 38.33 16.40
CA CYS A 35 37.68 38.30 16.63
C CYS A 35 38.46 38.80 15.41
N VAL A 36 39.69 39.27 15.62
CA VAL A 36 40.65 39.64 14.55
C VAL A 36 40.89 38.51 13.53
N CYS A 37 40.74 37.24 13.93
CA CYS A 37 40.83 36.09 13.03
C CYS A 37 39.53 35.81 12.25
N GLY A 38 38.50 36.65 12.41
CA GLY A 38 37.19 36.54 11.76
C GLY A 38 36.16 35.66 12.46
N ASN A 39 36.52 34.90 13.51
CA ASN A 39 35.58 34.08 14.28
C ASN A 39 34.63 34.92 15.13
N THR A 40 33.43 34.41 15.36
CA THR A 40 32.41 35.08 16.18
C THR A 40 32.16 34.29 17.47
N LEU A 41 32.04 34.99 18.59
CA LEU A 41 31.70 34.44 19.90
C LEU A 41 30.53 35.19 20.53
N ASN A 42 29.70 34.50 21.30
CA ASN A 42 28.66 35.12 22.12
C ASN A 42 29.16 35.24 23.56
N LEU A 43 29.49 36.46 24.00
CA LEU A 43 30.08 36.73 25.32
C LEU A 43 29.25 37.74 26.12
N THR A 44 29.25 37.63 27.45
CA THR A 44 28.61 38.64 28.31
C THR A 44 29.52 39.86 28.49
N SER A 45 28.95 41.01 28.85
CA SER A 45 29.72 42.21 29.20
C SER A 45 30.74 41.96 30.32
N ARG A 46 30.46 41.04 31.24
CA ARG A 46 31.40 40.64 32.30
C ARG A 46 32.62 39.93 31.72
N ASN A 47 32.43 39.00 30.77
CA ASN A 47 33.56 38.29 30.15
C ASN A 47 34.49 39.24 29.39
N LEU A 48 33.94 40.24 28.70
CA LEU A 48 34.68 41.22 27.91
C LEU A 48 35.57 42.14 28.76
N LYS A 49 35.13 42.52 29.96
CA LYS A 49 35.85 43.45 30.84
C LYS A 49 36.96 42.83 31.70
N THR A 50 37.06 41.49 31.73
CA THR A 50 37.96 40.79 32.68
C THR A 50 39.37 40.49 32.16
N LYS A 51 39.64 40.63 30.85
CA LYS A 51 40.95 40.28 30.26
C LYS A 51 41.35 41.28 29.17
N ALA A 52 42.56 41.84 29.27
CA ALA A 52 43.10 42.80 28.30
C ALA A 52 43.32 42.19 26.90
N ASP A 53 43.82 40.94 26.82
CA ASP A 53 44.16 40.27 25.55
C ASP A 53 43.08 39.30 25.05
N LEU A 54 41.82 39.57 25.35
CA LEU A 54 40.73 38.63 25.04
C LEU A 54 40.63 38.39 23.52
N SER A 55 40.57 37.11 23.12
CA SER A 55 40.40 36.67 21.73
C SER A 55 39.50 35.43 21.71
N CYS A 56 39.17 34.91 20.52
CA CYS A 56 38.44 33.63 20.43
C CYS A 56 39.30 32.39 20.75
N GLY A 57 40.48 32.58 21.33
CA GLY A 57 41.47 31.54 21.60
C GLY A 57 42.38 31.24 20.41
N CYS A 58 42.18 31.86 19.24
CA CYS A 58 43.01 31.67 18.05
C CYS A 58 44.46 32.14 18.23
N LEU A 59 44.71 33.08 19.15
CA LEU A 59 46.04 33.60 19.46
C LEU A 59 46.84 32.69 20.39
N ASN A 60 46.22 31.65 20.96
CA ASN A 60 46.94 30.66 21.76
C ASN A 60 47.85 29.80 20.85
N PRO A 61 49.16 29.68 21.12
CA PRO A 61 50.10 28.91 20.29
C PRO A 61 49.66 27.45 20.06
N LYS A 62 49.09 26.79 21.08
CA LYS A 62 48.59 25.41 20.95
C LYS A 62 47.39 25.31 20.00
N HIS A 63 46.50 26.30 20.04
CA HIS A 63 45.34 26.37 19.14
C HIS A 63 45.76 26.67 17.70
N LYS A 64 46.73 27.57 17.49
CA LYS A 64 47.30 27.87 16.17
C LYS A 64 47.97 26.64 15.56
N ALA A 65 48.80 25.92 16.35
CA ALA A 65 49.44 24.69 15.92
C ALA A 65 48.41 23.60 15.55
N TYR A 66 47.36 23.43 16.37
CA TYR A 66 46.28 22.48 16.07
C TYR A 66 45.53 22.85 14.79
N PHE A 67 45.18 24.13 14.61
CA PHE A 67 44.49 24.60 13.40
C PHE A 67 45.29 24.30 12.13
N ASN A 68 46.59 24.62 12.13
CA ASN A 68 47.47 24.33 10.99
C ASN A 68 47.59 22.82 10.74
N LYS A 69 47.66 22.01 11.80
CA LYS A 69 47.69 20.55 11.69
C LYS A 69 46.43 19.99 11.01
N ILE A 70 45.24 20.48 11.37
CA ILE A 70 43.98 20.04 10.76
C ILE A 70 43.85 20.56 9.33
N LYS A 71 44.27 21.80 9.05
CA LYS A 71 44.29 22.35 7.69
C LYS A 71 45.16 21.48 6.77
N LYS A 72 46.39 21.18 7.19
CA LYS A 72 47.31 20.30 6.46
C LYS A 72 46.74 18.89 6.28
N LEU A 73 46.07 18.33 7.29
CA LEU A 73 45.39 17.02 7.16
C LEU A 73 44.37 16.99 6.02
N PHE A 74 43.56 18.06 5.84
CA PHE A 74 42.64 18.14 4.70
C PHE A 74 43.41 18.19 3.37
N GLU A 75 44.43 19.05 3.28
CA GLU A 75 45.24 19.27 2.08
C GLU A 75 45.97 17.99 1.64
N ASP A 76 46.64 17.30 2.57
CA ASP A 76 47.33 16.02 2.34
C ASP A 76 46.37 14.91 1.84
N ASN A 77 45.05 15.10 1.99
CA ASN A 77 44.02 14.17 1.54
C ASN A 77 43.19 14.74 0.37
N GLY A 78 43.76 15.66 -0.40
CA GLY A 78 43.11 16.25 -1.59
C GLY A 78 41.88 17.08 -1.29
N CYS A 79 41.74 17.59 -0.07
CA CYS A 79 40.60 18.38 0.38
C CYS A 79 41.04 19.81 0.75
N VAL A 80 40.13 20.78 0.65
CA VAL A 80 40.41 22.18 0.98
C VAL A 80 39.69 22.57 2.26
N CYS A 81 40.43 22.94 3.31
CA CYS A 81 39.85 23.46 4.56
C CYS A 81 39.20 24.84 4.31
N LEU A 82 37.96 25.02 4.75
CA LEU A 82 37.21 26.27 4.62
C LEU A 82 37.18 27.10 5.92
N GLU A 83 37.73 26.58 7.01
CA GLU A 83 37.79 27.33 8.26
C GLU A 83 38.93 28.34 8.21
N THR A 84 38.63 29.59 8.58
CA THR A 84 39.59 30.71 8.58
C THR A 84 40.31 30.85 9.91
N SER A 85 39.89 30.13 10.94
CA SER A 85 40.48 30.21 12.27
C SER A 85 40.19 28.96 13.11
N TYR A 86 40.80 28.91 14.30
CA TYR A 86 40.75 27.75 15.20
C TYR A 86 39.33 27.28 15.51
N LYS A 87 39.12 25.97 15.45
CA LYS A 87 37.95 25.26 15.98
C LYS A 87 38.37 24.07 16.83
N PRO A 88 37.64 23.71 17.89
CA PRO A 88 37.97 22.54 18.71
C PRO A 88 37.84 21.22 17.95
N ALA A 89 38.52 20.17 18.44
CA ALA A 89 38.46 18.82 17.88
C ALA A 89 37.04 18.22 17.86
N LYS A 90 36.26 18.48 18.92
CA LYS A 90 34.86 18.02 19.04
C LYS A 90 33.86 18.92 18.32
N SER A 91 34.27 19.54 17.22
CA SER A 91 33.39 20.37 16.39
C SER A 91 33.51 19.96 14.92
N LYS A 92 32.49 20.28 14.12
CA LYS A 92 32.51 19.99 12.68
C LYS A 92 33.30 21.06 11.94
N TRP A 93 34.29 20.65 11.17
CA TRP A 93 35.12 21.51 10.32
C TRP A 93 34.61 21.48 8.87
N ARG A 94 34.42 22.65 8.27
CA ARG A 94 33.99 22.79 6.88
C ARG A 94 35.15 22.59 5.91
N PHE A 95 34.90 21.88 4.82
CA PHE A 95 35.88 21.59 3.78
C PHE A 95 35.23 21.40 2.40
N ILE A 96 36.00 21.56 1.34
CA ILE A 96 35.70 21.05 0.00
C ILE A 96 36.38 19.69 -0.13
N CYS A 97 35.60 18.65 -0.39
CA CYS A 97 36.11 17.29 -0.58
C CYS A 97 36.83 17.15 -1.92
N GLN A 98 37.67 16.13 -2.08
CA GLN A 98 38.35 15.81 -3.34
C GLN A 98 37.41 15.65 -4.55
N CYS A 99 36.13 15.37 -4.34
CA CYS A 99 35.12 15.28 -5.39
C CYS A 99 34.43 16.63 -5.71
N GLY A 100 34.89 17.74 -5.13
CA GLY A 100 34.30 19.08 -5.29
C GLY A 100 33.16 19.41 -4.32
N ASN A 101 32.60 18.44 -3.60
CA ASN A 101 31.47 18.68 -2.71
C ASN A 101 31.88 19.42 -1.43
N ARG A 102 31.12 20.46 -1.08
CA ARG A 102 31.23 21.13 0.23
C ARG A 102 30.60 20.27 1.31
N HIS A 103 31.31 20.08 2.42
CA HIS A 103 30.81 19.29 3.55
C HIS A 103 31.39 19.77 4.89
N SER A 104 30.90 19.21 5.99
CA SER A 104 31.48 19.42 7.32
C SER A 104 31.65 18.10 8.05
N ILE A 105 32.77 17.93 8.77
CA ILE A 105 33.14 16.65 9.39
C ILE A 105 33.91 16.87 10.70
N TYR A 106 33.84 15.91 11.62
CA TYR A 106 34.74 15.90 12.77
C TYR A 106 36.16 15.50 12.33
N PRO A 107 37.22 16.17 12.82
CA PRO A 107 38.60 15.80 12.51
C PRO A 107 38.92 14.32 12.73
N ASP A 108 38.41 13.71 13.80
CA ASP A 108 38.66 12.29 14.09
C ASP A 108 37.96 11.34 13.11
N ASP A 109 36.79 11.71 12.59
CA ASP A 109 36.12 10.95 11.53
C ASP A 109 36.90 11.05 10.21
N PHE A 110 37.43 12.23 9.89
CA PHE A 110 38.24 12.43 8.69
C PHE A 110 39.54 11.62 8.72
N LYS A 111 40.20 11.54 9.88
CA LYS A 111 41.38 10.68 10.10
C LYS A 111 41.08 9.20 9.89
N LYS A 112 39.87 8.75 10.24
CA LYS A 112 39.40 7.37 9.98
C LYS A 112 39.08 7.10 8.49
N GLY A 113 39.41 8.02 7.59
CA GLY A 113 39.17 7.89 6.15
C GLY A 113 37.76 8.29 5.71
N ARG A 114 36.91 8.82 6.61
CA ARG A 114 35.59 9.33 6.19
C ARG A 114 35.77 10.62 5.37
N ARG A 115 34.92 10.79 4.36
CA ARG A 115 34.92 11.94 3.45
C ARG A 115 33.51 12.53 3.39
N CYS A 116 33.19 13.32 2.36
CA CYS A 116 31.82 13.82 2.18
C CYS A 116 30.81 12.67 2.04
N ALA A 117 29.53 12.97 2.27
CA ALA A 117 28.46 11.98 2.20
C ALA A 117 28.47 11.18 0.87
N GLU A 118 28.71 11.84 -0.26
CA GLU A 118 28.75 11.18 -1.58
C GLU A 118 29.96 10.23 -1.74
N CYS A 119 31.17 10.66 -1.37
CA CYS A 119 32.33 9.78 -1.37
C CYS A 119 32.17 8.62 -0.37
N GLY A 120 31.55 8.88 0.78
CA GLY A 120 31.22 7.84 1.76
C GLY A 120 30.26 6.79 1.20
N LYS A 121 29.20 7.23 0.50
CA LYS A 121 28.26 6.33 -0.20
C LYS A 121 28.96 5.51 -1.28
N LYS A 122 29.79 6.15 -2.13
CA LYS A 122 30.56 5.45 -3.19
C LYS A 122 31.50 4.39 -2.62
N SER A 123 32.28 4.74 -1.60
CA SER A 123 33.19 3.78 -0.95
C SER A 123 32.43 2.62 -0.29
N MET A 124 31.27 2.89 0.33
CA MET A 124 30.42 1.82 0.88
C MET A 124 29.81 0.95 -0.22
N HIS A 125 29.36 1.55 -1.32
CA HIS A 125 28.83 0.86 -2.50
C HIS A 125 29.87 -0.14 -3.04
N GLU A 126 31.11 0.29 -3.24
CA GLU A 126 32.19 -0.57 -3.72
C GLU A 126 32.49 -1.74 -2.77
N LYS A 127 32.55 -1.46 -1.45
CA LYS A 127 32.86 -2.49 -0.44
C LYS A 127 31.76 -3.54 -0.25
N THR A 128 30.51 -3.18 -0.50
CA THR A 128 29.34 -4.05 -0.26
C THR A 128 28.84 -4.74 -1.51
N ARG A 129 29.35 -4.35 -2.68
CA ARG A 129 28.99 -4.95 -3.95
C ARG A 129 29.61 -6.33 -4.07
N THR A 130 28.77 -7.34 -4.26
CA THR A 130 29.23 -8.67 -4.66
C THR A 130 29.81 -8.62 -6.09
N PRO A 131 31.00 -9.18 -6.34
CA PRO A 131 31.58 -9.28 -7.68
C PRO A 131 30.64 -10.02 -8.65
N GLU A 132 30.61 -9.55 -9.90
CA GLU A 132 29.73 -10.10 -10.92
C GLU A 132 30.05 -11.58 -11.24
N ASP A 133 31.34 -11.94 -11.24
CA ASP A 133 31.77 -13.31 -11.51
C ASP A 133 31.30 -14.30 -10.44
N GLU A 134 31.29 -13.89 -9.16
CA GLU A 134 30.74 -14.72 -8.06
C GLU A 134 29.25 -15.00 -8.29
N ILE A 135 28.51 -13.97 -8.72
CA ILE A 135 27.08 -14.08 -9.01
C ILE A 135 26.86 -15.05 -10.16
N ARG A 136 27.57 -14.87 -11.28
CA ARG A 136 27.45 -15.71 -12.48
C ARG A 136 27.76 -17.17 -12.16
N LYS A 137 28.87 -17.44 -11.47
CA LYS A 137 29.25 -18.78 -11.00
C LYS A 137 28.19 -19.41 -10.10
N THR A 138 27.51 -18.62 -9.27
CA THR A 138 26.43 -19.13 -8.41
C THR A 138 25.22 -19.59 -9.24
N PHE A 139 24.87 -18.88 -10.31
CA PHE A 139 23.76 -19.25 -11.17
C PHE A 139 24.10 -20.42 -12.11
N GLU A 140 25.35 -20.51 -12.59
CA GLU A 140 25.85 -21.67 -13.36
C GLU A 140 25.71 -22.99 -12.60
N ASN A 141 25.94 -22.98 -11.29
CA ASN A 141 25.80 -24.14 -10.41
C ASN A 141 24.36 -24.33 -9.90
N SER A 142 23.38 -23.63 -10.47
CA SER A 142 21.98 -23.69 -10.04
C SER A 142 21.05 -24.05 -11.20
N THR A 143 19.84 -24.51 -10.89
CA THR A 143 18.79 -24.74 -11.89
C THR A 143 18.05 -23.45 -12.30
N ASP A 144 18.43 -22.31 -11.72
CA ASP A 144 17.79 -21.02 -11.94
C ASP A 144 18.62 -20.22 -12.97
N THR A 145 17.95 -19.51 -13.87
CA THR A 145 18.61 -18.75 -14.95
C THR A 145 18.69 -17.27 -14.60
N LEU A 146 19.90 -16.72 -14.50
CA LEU A 146 20.14 -15.29 -14.30
C LEU A 146 19.66 -14.49 -15.52
N GLN A 147 18.96 -13.39 -15.27
CA GLN A 147 18.45 -12.48 -16.31
C GLN A 147 19.14 -11.11 -16.26
N LYS A 148 19.31 -10.55 -15.05
CA LYS A 148 19.88 -9.21 -14.87
C LYS A 148 20.57 -9.09 -13.52
N ILE A 149 21.70 -8.39 -13.51
CA ILE A 149 22.37 -7.92 -12.29
C ILE A 149 22.24 -6.40 -12.24
N TYR A 150 21.92 -5.86 -11.07
CA TYR A 150 21.89 -4.41 -10.86
C TYR A 150 22.20 -4.08 -9.41
N PHE A 151 22.47 -2.81 -9.11
CA PHE A 151 22.78 -2.36 -7.77
C PHE A 151 21.80 -1.27 -7.31
N ASN A 152 21.33 -1.36 -6.07
CA ASN A 152 20.54 -0.31 -5.41
C ASN A 152 21.19 0.18 -4.10
N LYS A 153 20.79 -0.35 -2.94
CA LYS A 153 21.51 -0.34 -1.67
C LYS A 153 22.48 -1.53 -1.55
N ARG A 154 22.22 -2.62 -2.28
CA ARG A 154 23.02 -3.86 -2.34
C ARG A 154 23.00 -4.41 -3.76
N THR A 155 23.80 -5.45 -4.00
CA THR A 155 23.73 -6.22 -5.24
C THR A 155 22.41 -6.99 -5.33
N CYS A 156 21.66 -6.76 -6.39
CA CYS A 156 20.39 -7.42 -6.70
C CYS A 156 20.48 -8.21 -8.00
N VAL A 157 19.66 -9.26 -8.08
CA VAL A 157 19.56 -10.16 -9.23
C VAL A 157 18.11 -10.34 -9.62
N VAL A 158 17.87 -10.31 -10.93
CA VAL A 158 16.63 -10.79 -11.55
C VAL A 158 16.95 -12.14 -12.15
N TYR A 159 16.15 -13.16 -11.84
CA TYR A 159 16.36 -14.52 -12.33
C TYR A 159 15.04 -15.26 -12.54
N LYS A 160 15.05 -16.20 -13.49
CA LYS A 160 13.95 -17.12 -13.76
C LYS A 160 14.23 -18.44 -13.04
N CYS A 161 13.35 -18.88 -12.14
CA CYS A 161 13.57 -20.16 -11.48
C CYS A 161 13.22 -21.34 -12.40
N LYS A 162 13.60 -22.57 -12.01
CA LYS A 162 13.27 -23.80 -12.77
C LYS A 162 11.79 -23.99 -13.14
N ASN A 163 10.88 -23.44 -12.33
CA ASN A 163 9.43 -23.49 -12.56
C ASN A 163 8.91 -22.30 -13.39
N GLY A 164 9.80 -21.53 -14.01
CA GLY A 164 9.45 -20.44 -14.92
C GLY A 164 9.13 -19.10 -14.26
N HIS A 165 9.13 -18.99 -12.93
CA HIS A 165 8.82 -17.74 -12.25
C HIS A 165 9.98 -16.75 -12.28
N ILE A 166 9.69 -15.48 -12.58
CA ILE A 166 10.65 -14.38 -12.50
C ILE A 166 10.71 -13.86 -11.07
N ASN A 167 11.92 -13.71 -10.53
CA ASN A 167 12.18 -13.25 -9.18
C ASN A 167 13.16 -12.07 -9.23
N ASN A 168 12.96 -11.11 -8.33
CA ASN A 168 13.85 -9.97 -8.14
C ASN A 168 14.23 -9.89 -6.67
N LYS A 169 15.51 -10.07 -6.34
CA LYS A 169 16.00 -10.18 -4.95
C LYS A 169 17.41 -9.66 -4.77
N GLU A 170 17.77 -9.36 -3.52
CA GLU A 170 19.17 -9.24 -3.12
C GLU A 170 19.90 -10.57 -3.36
N PHE A 171 21.12 -10.51 -3.91
CA PHE A 171 21.91 -11.69 -4.21
C PHE A 171 22.23 -12.51 -2.95
N THR A 172 22.56 -11.84 -1.84
CA THR A 172 22.82 -12.50 -0.55
C THR A 172 21.59 -13.26 -0.02
N SER A 173 20.39 -12.71 -0.21
CA SER A 173 19.14 -13.37 0.16
C SER A 173 18.93 -14.66 -0.64
N TYR A 174 19.16 -14.59 -1.96
CA TYR A 174 19.12 -15.76 -2.84
C TYR A 174 20.13 -16.84 -2.41
N LYS A 175 21.39 -16.44 -2.18
CA LYS A 175 22.47 -17.32 -1.73
C LYS A 175 22.15 -18.02 -0.39
N ASN A 176 21.44 -17.34 0.51
CA ASN A 176 20.99 -17.89 1.80
C ASN A 176 19.74 -18.79 1.68
N GLY A 177 19.39 -19.28 0.49
CA GLY A 177 18.28 -20.21 0.28
C GLY A 177 16.90 -19.56 0.17
N ASN A 178 16.79 -18.22 0.21
CA ASN A 178 15.54 -17.52 -0.04
C ASN A 178 15.29 -17.38 -1.56
N GLY A 179 15.16 -18.52 -2.24
CA GLY A 179 14.90 -18.61 -3.68
C GLY A 179 13.49 -18.14 -4.06
N CYS A 180 12.86 -18.82 -5.01
CA CYS A 180 11.58 -18.37 -5.56
C CYS A 180 10.45 -18.37 -4.50
N LYS A 181 9.83 -17.19 -4.28
CA LYS A 181 8.74 -17.01 -3.31
C LYS A 181 7.52 -17.86 -3.66
N LYS A 182 7.11 -17.87 -4.94
CA LYS A 182 5.96 -18.67 -5.41
C LYS A 182 6.18 -20.16 -5.15
N CYS A 183 7.37 -20.68 -5.47
CA CYS A 183 7.69 -22.09 -5.20
C CYS A 183 7.77 -22.41 -3.71
N SER A 184 8.25 -21.48 -2.89
CA SER A 184 8.27 -21.66 -1.43
C SER A 184 6.86 -21.76 -0.85
N ILE A 185 5.97 -20.85 -1.27
CA ILE A 185 4.55 -20.86 -0.88
C ILE A 185 3.91 -22.18 -1.32
N GLN A 186 4.09 -22.57 -2.59
CA GLN A 186 3.53 -23.80 -3.12
C GLN A 186 3.94 -25.03 -2.29
N ARG A 187 5.23 -25.18 -1.98
CA ARG A 187 5.71 -26.28 -1.11
C ARG A 187 5.07 -26.24 0.27
N GLY A 188 4.91 -25.05 0.86
CA GLY A 188 4.23 -24.88 2.14
C GLY A 188 2.76 -25.31 2.06
N SER A 189 2.05 -24.87 1.03
CA SER A 189 0.66 -25.25 0.77
C SER A 189 0.51 -26.75 0.50
N ASP A 190 1.41 -27.35 -0.28
CA ASP A 190 1.41 -28.80 -0.56
C ASP A 190 1.64 -29.62 0.71
N LYS A 191 2.54 -29.17 1.59
CA LYS A 191 2.80 -29.82 2.89
C LYS A 191 1.59 -29.77 3.83
N LEU A 192 0.76 -28.72 3.75
CA LEU A 192 -0.44 -28.55 4.58
C LEU A 192 -1.71 -29.12 3.92
N ARG A 193 -1.64 -29.51 2.64
CA ARG A 193 -2.79 -30.03 1.91
C ARG A 193 -3.14 -31.42 2.43
N LYS A 194 -4.34 -31.54 3.02
CA LYS A 194 -4.92 -32.84 3.36
C LYS A 194 -5.11 -33.71 2.13
N THR A 195 -4.91 -35.00 2.27
CA THR A 195 -5.27 -36.02 1.30
C THR A 195 -6.77 -36.27 1.30
N GLU A 196 -7.30 -36.87 0.24
CA GLU A 196 -8.71 -37.28 0.18
C GLU A 196 -9.08 -38.23 1.33
N LYS A 197 -8.16 -39.13 1.73
CA LYS A 197 -8.35 -40.03 2.88
C LYS A 197 -8.52 -39.28 4.20
N GLU A 198 -7.70 -38.25 4.43
CA GLU A 198 -7.81 -37.41 5.63
C GLU A 198 -9.09 -36.57 5.62
N VAL A 199 -9.54 -36.12 4.45
CA VAL A 199 -10.83 -35.43 4.29
C VAL A 199 -12.00 -36.38 4.53
N SER A 200 -11.97 -37.60 4.01
CA SER A 200 -12.99 -38.63 4.28
C SER A 200 -13.17 -38.88 5.77
N LYS A 201 -12.04 -39.12 6.47
CA LYS A 201 -12.06 -39.31 7.92
C LYS A 201 -12.56 -38.08 8.69
N GLU A 202 -12.27 -36.88 8.20
CA GLU A 202 -12.80 -35.64 8.78
C GLU A 202 -14.33 -35.55 8.61
N LEU A 203 -14.86 -35.93 7.44
CA LEU A 203 -16.29 -35.90 7.14
C LEU A 203 -17.08 -36.95 7.95
N GLU A 204 -16.52 -38.14 8.15
CA GLU A 204 -17.08 -39.18 9.00
C GLU A 204 -17.35 -38.65 10.42
N GLY A 205 -16.43 -37.83 10.96
CA GLY A 205 -16.59 -37.16 12.26
C GLY A 205 -17.76 -36.16 12.31
N TYR A 206 -18.23 -35.69 11.15
CA TYR A 206 -19.43 -34.84 11.03
C TYR A 206 -20.70 -35.64 10.67
N GLY A 207 -20.62 -36.97 10.57
CA GLY A 207 -21.72 -37.82 10.08
C GLY A 207 -21.99 -37.65 8.58
N MET A 208 -20.99 -37.22 7.81
CA MET A 208 -21.07 -37.02 6.37
C MET A 208 -20.18 -38.02 5.62
N GLU A 209 -20.47 -38.26 4.34
CA GLU A 209 -19.70 -39.17 3.49
C GLU A 209 -18.94 -38.38 2.42
N TYR A 210 -17.64 -38.63 2.26
CA TYR A 210 -16.89 -38.08 1.14
C TYR A 210 -17.22 -38.84 -0.15
N ILE A 211 -17.57 -38.12 -1.22
CA ILE A 211 -17.87 -38.73 -2.52
C ILE A 211 -16.71 -38.55 -3.51
N GLY A 212 -16.14 -37.34 -3.61
CA GLY A 212 -15.05 -37.11 -4.56
C GLY A 212 -14.72 -35.64 -4.85
N GLY A 213 -13.62 -35.43 -5.56
CA GLY A 213 -13.27 -34.13 -6.15
C GLY A 213 -12.49 -33.17 -5.25
N TYR A 214 -12.03 -33.60 -4.07
CA TYR A 214 -11.23 -32.74 -3.21
C TYR A 214 -9.83 -32.53 -3.78
N LYS A 215 -9.54 -31.29 -4.18
CA LYS A 215 -8.20 -30.88 -4.66
C LYS A 215 -7.45 -30.03 -3.64
N ASN A 216 -8.13 -29.10 -2.99
CA ASN A 216 -7.62 -28.25 -1.93
C ASN A 216 -8.79 -27.58 -1.18
N ALA A 217 -8.48 -26.87 -0.10
CA ALA A 217 -9.49 -26.28 0.78
C ALA A 217 -10.29 -25.11 0.16
N ASP A 218 -9.77 -24.52 -0.92
CA ASP A 218 -10.37 -23.36 -1.60
C ASP A 218 -11.30 -23.79 -2.77
N LEU A 219 -11.37 -25.08 -3.09
CA LEU A 219 -12.24 -25.63 -4.11
C LEU A 219 -13.39 -26.42 -3.50
N LYS A 220 -14.52 -26.43 -4.22
CA LYS A 220 -15.65 -27.28 -3.86
C LYS A 220 -15.31 -28.74 -4.14
N PHE A 221 -15.90 -29.62 -3.36
CA PHE A 221 -15.88 -31.06 -3.56
C PHE A 221 -17.24 -31.65 -3.20
N THR A 222 -17.46 -32.89 -3.60
CA THR A 222 -18.75 -33.58 -3.46
C THR A 222 -18.80 -34.40 -2.18
N PHE A 223 -19.89 -34.27 -1.45
CA PHE A 223 -20.14 -35.00 -0.20
C PHE A 223 -21.61 -35.39 -0.08
N LYS A 224 -21.88 -36.44 0.69
CA LYS A 224 -23.22 -36.81 1.14
C LYS A 224 -23.45 -36.24 2.53
N CYS A 225 -24.51 -35.46 2.68
CA CYS A 225 -24.87 -34.85 3.94
C CYS A 225 -25.54 -35.86 4.89
N THR A 226 -25.65 -35.52 6.17
CA THR A 226 -26.33 -36.31 7.20
C THR A 226 -27.79 -36.63 6.87
N CYS A 227 -28.43 -35.82 6.01
CA CYS A 227 -29.80 -36.07 5.54
C CYS A 227 -29.89 -37.00 4.32
N GLY A 228 -28.75 -37.52 3.82
CA GLY A 228 -28.67 -38.39 2.65
C GLY A 228 -28.45 -37.68 1.31
N ASN A 229 -28.61 -36.36 1.24
CA ASN A 229 -28.46 -35.60 -0.01
C ASN A 229 -26.99 -35.45 -0.42
N ILE A 230 -26.72 -35.58 -1.71
CA ILE A 230 -25.41 -35.31 -2.30
C ILE A 230 -25.34 -33.83 -2.68
N ALA A 231 -24.26 -33.15 -2.29
CA ALA A 231 -24.05 -31.73 -2.57
C ALA A 231 -22.57 -31.40 -2.77
N GLU A 232 -22.32 -30.20 -3.32
CA GLU A 232 -20.98 -29.63 -3.44
C GLU A 232 -20.77 -28.53 -2.41
N GLY A 233 -19.59 -28.51 -1.78
CA GLY A 233 -19.26 -27.51 -0.76
C GLY A 233 -17.77 -27.38 -0.50
N TYR A 234 -17.41 -26.35 0.26
CA TYR A 234 -16.03 -26.11 0.70
C TYR A 234 -15.78 -26.78 2.04
N ILE A 235 -14.58 -27.33 2.25
CA ILE A 235 -14.24 -27.99 3.52
C ILE A 235 -14.29 -27.00 4.69
N SER A 236 -13.94 -25.74 4.43
CA SER A 236 -14.00 -24.64 5.39
C SER A 236 -15.43 -24.30 5.82
N TYR A 237 -16.42 -24.52 4.97
CA TYR A 237 -17.84 -24.34 5.28
C TYR A 237 -18.36 -25.50 6.14
N LEU A 238 -17.99 -26.74 5.81
CA LEU A 238 -18.38 -27.91 6.61
C LEU A 238 -17.81 -27.86 8.03
N ARG A 239 -16.56 -27.41 8.19
CA ARG A 239 -15.93 -27.16 9.51
C ARG A 239 -16.69 -26.17 10.39
N LYS A 240 -17.47 -25.28 9.79
CA LYS A 240 -18.32 -24.31 10.51
C LYS A 240 -19.71 -24.86 10.81
N GLY A 241 -19.94 -26.15 10.62
CA GLY A 241 -21.24 -26.81 10.78
C GLY A 241 -22.14 -26.69 9.55
N GLY A 242 -21.61 -26.25 8.40
CA GLY A 242 -22.36 -26.16 7.17
C GLY A 242 -22.86 -27.51 6.66
N LYS A 243 -24.06 -27.55 6.08
CA LYS A 243 -24.69 -28.75 5.49
C LYS A 243 -25.09 -28.52 4.03
N CYS A 244 -25.72 -29.49 3.38
CA CYS A 244 -26.23 -29.37 2.00
C CYS A 244 -27.43 -28.39 1.86
N GLY A 245 -27.82 -27.71 2.94
CA GLY A 245 -28.97 -26.82 2.98
C GLY A 245 -30.31 -27.49 3.31
N CYS A 246 -30.29 -28.75 3.75
CA CYS A 246 -31.46 -29.49 4.22
C CYS A 246 -32.11 -28.89 5.48
N GLU A 247 -31.37 -28.17 6.31
CA GLU A 247 -31.89 -27.55 7.54
C GLU A 247 -32.51 -26.17 7.30
N TYR A 248 -32.34 -25.59 6.11
CA TYR A 248 -32.96 -24.32 5.80
C TYR A 248 -34.46 -24.52 5.57
N LYS A 249 -35.27 -24.05 6.52
CA LYS A 249 -36.73 -23.97 6.35
C LYS A 249 -37.08 -23.09 5.14
N LYS A 250 -37.89 -23.62 4.24
CA LYS A 250 -38.33 -22.94 3.00
C LYS A 250 -39.84 -22.81 2.98
N GLY A 251 -40.35 -21.95 2.09
CA GLY A 251 -41.79 -21.80 1.90
C GLY A 251 -42.50 -21.37 3.18
N THR A 252 -43.57 -22.09 3.53
CA THR A 252 -44.39 -21.86 4.73
C THR A 252 -43.62 -22.07 6.04
N GLU A 253 -42.54 -22.83 6.04
CA GLU A 253 -41.75 -23.08 7.25
C GLU A 253 -40.72 -21.98 7.52
N HIS A 254 -40.44 -21.12 6.54
CA HIS A 254 -39.43 -20.08 6.68
C HIS A 254 -39.86 -19.06 7.75
N PRO A 255 -39.02 -18.68 8.74
CA PRO A 255 -39.43 -17.82 9.86
C PRO A 255 -40.02 -16.45 9.48
N LYS A 256 -39.68 -15.95 8.28
CA LYS A 256 -40.24 -14.70 7.72
C LYS A 256 -41.51 -14.90 6.88
N TYR A 257 -42.08 -16.11 6.85
CA TYR A 257 -43.32 -16.39 6.13
C TYR A 257 -44.50 -15.91 6.97
N ASP A 258 -45.23 -14.91 6.46
CA ASP A 258 -46.34 -14.30 7.19
C ASP A 258 -47.65 -15.11 7.04
N HIS A 259 -47.97 -15.97 8.01
CA HIS A 259 -49.16 -16.81 7.95
C HIS A 259 -50.48 -16.03 8.03
N SER A 260 -50.45 -14.73 8.34
CA SER A 260 -51.66 -13.92 8.51
C SER A 260 -52.24 -13.38 7.20
N ILE A 261 -51.48 -13.41 6.10
CA ILE A 261 -51.92 -12.89 4.80
C ILE A 261 -52.39 -14.01 3.86
N SER A 262 -53.56 -13.79 3.26
CA SER A 262 -54.16 -14.69 2.28
C SER A 262 -53.31 -14.84 1.02
N LEU A 263 -53.60 -15.86 0.21
CA LEU A 263 -52.96 -16.02 -1.10
C LEU A 263 -53.22 -14.81 -2.00
N GLU A 264 -54.42 -14.25 -1.98
CA GLU A 264 -54.78 -13.04 -2.73
C GLU A 264 -53.94 -11.85 -2.30
N GLU A 265 -53.79 -11.61 -0.99
CA GLU A 265 -52.97 -10.51 -0.48
C GLU A 265 -51.48 -10.71 -0.81
N ARG A 266 -51.00 -11.96 -0.79
CA ARG A 266 -49.65 -12.30 -1.26
C ARG A 266 -49.47 -12.00 -2.74
N GLN A 267 -50.45 -12.30 -3.58
CA GLN A 267 -50.41 -11.96 -4.99
C GLN A 267 -50.40 -10.45 -5.20
N LEU A 268 -51.28 -9.70 -4.53
CA LEU A 268 -51.29 -8.23 -4.59
C LEU A 268 -49.95 -7.61 -4.18
N ARG A 269 -49.29 -8.17 -3.15
CA ARG A 269 -47.96 -7.74 -2.69
C ARG A 269 -46.79 -8.36 -3.47
N ARG A 270 -47.06 -9.19 -4.48
CA ARG A 270 -46.05 -9.92 -5.27
C ARG A 270 -45.14 -10.83 -4.44
N LYS A 271 -45.65 -11.35 -3.32
CA LYS A 271 -44.95 -12.19 -2.32
C LYS A 271 -45.32 -13.68 -2.44
N TYR A 272 -45.21 -14.24 -3.64
CA TYR A 272 -45.50 -15.66 -3.91
C TYR A 272 -44.47 -16.28 -4.86
N TYR A 273 -44.40 -17.62 -4.89
CA TYR A 273 -43.31 -18.37 -5.55
C TYR A 273 -43.29 -18.16 -7.07
N SER A 274 -44.43 -18.36 -7.75
CA SER A 274 -44.48 -18.24 -9.22
C SER A 274 -44.15 -16.84 -9.73
N TYR A 275 -44.36 -15.78 -8.94
CA TYR A 275 -43.87 -14.45 -9.28
C TYR A 275 -42.34 -14.38 -9.32
N LYS A 276 -41.66 -14.94 -8.32
CA LYS A 276 -40.19 -14.95 -8.26
C LYS A 276 -39.59 -15.77 -9.41
N GLU A 277 -40.22 -16.90 -9.71
CA GLU A 277 -39.85 -17.74 -10.84
C GLU A 277 -40.06 -17.01 -12.17
N TRP A 278 -41.19 -16.32 -12.34
CA TRP A 278 -41.44 -15.49 -13.51
C TRP A 278 -40.38 -14.40 -13.70
N VAL A 279 -40.01 -13.65 -12.64
CA VAL A 279 -38.93 -12.65 -12.71
C VAL A 279 -37.62 -13.28 -13.20
N ARG A 280 -37.24 -14.45 -12.65
CA ARG A 280 -36.03 -15.17 -13.06
C ARG A 280 -36.09 -15.57 -14.53
N ASN A 281 -37.22 -16.14 -14.96
CA ASN A 281 -37.40 -16.62 -16.33
C ASN A 281 -37.38 -15.46 -17.34
N VAL A 282 -37.93 -14.29 -16.99
CA VAL A 282 -37.83 -13.07 -17.82
C VAL A 282 -36.37 -12.65 -17.99
N PHE A 283 -35.59 -12.61 -16.90
CA PHE A 283 -34.17 -12.27 -16.96
C PHE A 283 -33.35 -13.29 -17.75
N GLU A 284 -33.59 -14.59 -17.56
CA GLU A 284 -32.89 -15.64 -18.29
C GLU A 284 -33.21 -15.59 -19.79
N ARG A 285 -34.48 -15.41 -20.16
CA ARG A 285 -34.90 -15.23 -21.56
C ARG A 285 -34.18 -14.05 -22.22
N ASP A 286 -34.08 -12.95 -21.50
CA ASP A 286 -33.46 -11.71 -22.00
C ASP A 286 -31.94 -11.68 -21.79
N ASN A 287 -31.33 -12.81 -21.39
CA ASN A 287 -29.91 -12.94 -21.09
C ASN A 287 -29.40 -11.81 -20.16
N TYR A 288 -30.14 -11.53 -19.10
CA TYR A 288 -29.88 -10.49 -18.10
C TYR A 288 -29.59 -9.10 -18.71
N THR A 289 -30.19 -8.80 -19.87
CA THR A 289 -29.92 -7.59 -20.64
C THR A 289 -31.15 -6.70 -20.70
N CYS A 290 -30.98 -5.41 -20.43
CA CYS A 290 -32.04 -4.42 -20.58
C CYS A 290 -32.50 -4.35 -22.04
N GLN A 291 -33.79 -4.53 -22.31
CA GLN A 291 -34.34 -4.56 -23.67
C GLN A 291 -34.55 -3.16 -24.28
N SER A 292 -34.40 -2.10 -23.48
CA SER A 292 -34.40 -0.71 -23.95
C SER A 292 -32.98 -0.27 -24.35
N CYS A 293 -32.05 -0.30 -23.39
CA CYS A 293 -30.69 0.25 -23.58
C CYS A 293 -29.56 -0.79 -23.76
N TRP A 294 -29.87 -2.09 -23.76
CA TRP A 294 -28.91 -3.19 -23.97
C TRP A 294 -27.79 -3.32 -22.92
N GLN A 295 -27.91 -2.65 -21.78
CA GLN A 295 -27.02 -2.88 -20.65
C GLN A 295 -27.18 -4.32 -20.13
N HIS A 296 -26.08 -5.08 -20.12
CA HIS A 296 -26.02 -6.41 -19.50
C HIS A 296 -25.70 -6.31 -18.00
N GLY A 297 -26.54 -6.92 -17.17
CA GLY A 297 -26.38 -6.97 -15.72
C GLY A 297 -26.65 -5.65 -14.99
N GLY A 298 -26.27 -5.61 -13.71
CA GLY A 298 -26.58 -4.50 -12.80
C GLY A 298 -27.94 -4.67 -12.11
N LYS A 299 -28.57 -3.57 -11.73
CA LYS A 299 -29.89 -3.59 -11.09
C LYS A 299 -30.99 -3.66 -12.15
N LEU A 300 -31.60 -4.82 -12.29
CA LEU A 300 -32.63 -5.14 -13.29
C LEU A 300 -34.02 -5.27 -12.64
N ASN A 301 -35.04 -4.97 -13.43
CA ASN A 301 -36.45 -5.12 -13.08
C ASN A 301 -37.16 -5.90 -14.19
N ALA A 302 -37.96 -6.90 -13.82
CA ALA A 302 -38.89 -7.55 -14.74
C ALA A 302 -40.14 -6.67 -14.80
N HIS A 303 -40.23 -5.87 -15.84
CA HIS A 303 -41.34 -4.95 -16.08
C HIS A 303 -42.52 -5.72 -16.71
N HIS A 304 -43.74 -5.44 -16.26
CA HIS A 304 -44.95 -6.01 -16.86
C HIS A 304 -45.35 -5.24 -18.11
N ILE A 305 -45.60 -5.92 -19.23
CA ILE A 305 -46.09 -5.28 -20.48
C ILE A 305 -47.54 -4.82 -20.31
N MET A 306 -48.38 -5.68 -19.73
CA MET A 306 -49.74 -5.40 -19.32
C MET A 306 -49.77 -5.21 -17.79
N PRO A 307 -50.33 -4.11 -17.26
CA PRO A 307 -50.24 -3.76 -15.84
C PRO A 307 -50.67 -4.88 -14.88
N TYR A 308 -49.83 -5.15 -13.88
CA TYR A 308 -49.98 -6.23 -12.91
C TYR A 308 -51.35 -6.27 -12.18
N ARG A 309 -51.93 -5.09 -11.90
CA ARG A 309 -53.22 -4.97 -11.21
C ARG A 309 -54.40 -5.19 -12.15
N ALA A 310 -54.31 -4.72 -13.39
CA ALA A 310 -55.41 -4.74 -14.35
C ALA A 310 -55.60 -6.12 -15.02
N TYR A 311 -54.53 -6.92 -15.13
CA TYR A 311 -54.56 -8.22 -15.81
C TYR A 311 -54.04 -9.35 -14.91
N PRO A 312 -54.83 -9.80 -13.91
CA PRO A 312 -54.44 -10.87 -12.98
C PRO A 312 -54.01 -12.17 -13.65
N GLU A 313 -54.66 -12.53 -14.76
CA GLU A 313 -54.41 -13.72 -15.57
C GLU A 313 -53.07 -13.68 -16.32
N LEU A 314 -52.51 -12.48 -16.55
CA LEU A 314 -51.24 -12.31 -17.27
C LEU A 314 -50.03 -12.12 -16.34
N ARG A 315 -50.22 -12.09 -15.02
CA ARG A 315 -49.18 -11.69 -14.04
C ARG A 315 -47.87 -12.47 -14.12
N THR A 316 -47.95 -13.75 -14.47
CA THR A 316 -46.82 -14.68 -14.55
C THR A 316 -46.68 -15.34 -15.92
N GLU A 317 -47.36 -14.81 -16.94
CA GLU A 317 -47.12 -15.19 -18.32
C GLU A 317 -45.76 -14.63 -18.76
N LEU A 318 -44.87 -15.49 -19.24
CA LEU A 318 -43.50 -15.09 -19.58
C LEU A 318 -43.47 -13.95 -20.61
N ASN A 319 -44.40 -13.98 -21.58
CA ASN A 319 -44.53 -12.96 -22.62
C ASN A 319 -45.11 -11.63 -22.11
N ASN A 320 -45.63 -11.59 -20.88
CA ASN A 320 -46.04 -10.35 -20.23
C ASN A 320 -44.89 -9.69 -19.45
N GLY A 321 -43.66 -10.20 -19.57
CA GLY A 321 -42.48 -9.64 -18.93
C GLY A 321 -41.44 -9.14 -19.92
N ILE A 322 -40.75 -8.08 -19.56
CA ILE A 322 -39.57 -7.55 -20.26
C ILE A 322 -38.52 -7.08 -19.26
N THR A 323 -37.24 -7.34 -19.53
CA THR A 323 -36.14 -6.89 -18.68
C THR A 323 -35.80 -5.44 -18.94
N LEU A 324 -35.88 -4.58 -17.92
CA LEU A 324 -35.41 -3.20 -17.95
C LEU A 324 -34.39 -2.96 -16.84
N CYS A 325 -33.34 -2.17 -17.10
CA CYS A 325 -32.46 -1.69 -16.03
C CYS A 325 -33.19 -0.67 -15.14
N ASP A 326 -32.67 -0.45 -13.93
CA ASP A 326 -33.27 0.47 -12.95
C ASP A 326 -33.49 1.88 -13.49
N PHE A 327 -32.64 2.37 -14.40
CA PHE A 327 -32.82 3.65 -15.07
C PHE A 327 -34.02 3.59 -16.04
N CYS A 328 -33.97 2.74 -17.06
CA CYS A 328 -35.04 2.63 -18.06
C CYS A 328 -36.41 2.31 -17.41
N HIS A 329 -36.44 1.45 -16.40
CA HIS A 329 -37.66 1.11 -15.66
C HIS A 329 -38.29 2.32 -14.96
N ARG A 330 -37.47 3.15 -14.31
CA ARG A 330 -37.97 4.38 -13.67
C ARG A 330 -38.39 5.42 -14.71
N THR A 331 -37.62 5.57 -15.78
CA THR A 331 -37.94 6.51 -16.85
C THR A 331 -39.29 6.17 -17.48
N PHE A 332 -39.54 4.89 -17.78
CA PHE A 332 -40.83 4.43 -18.30
C PHE A 332 -41.99 4.86 -17.38
N HIS A 333 -41.93 4.54 -16.08
CA HIS A 333 -42.98 4.93 -15.14
C HIS A 333 -43.06 6.43 -14.86
N SER A 334 -41.98 7.19 -15.10
CA SER A 334 -42.02 8.64 -15.05
C SER A 334 -42.81 9.25 -16.19
N ILE A 335 -42.84 8.59 -17.36
CA ILE A 335 -43.55 9.06 -18.55
C ILE A 335 -45.02 8.58 -18.53
N TYR A 336 -45.25 7.29 -18.31
CA TYR A 336 -46.56 6.63 -18.50
C TYR A 336 -47.26 6.24 -17.20
N ASN A 337 -46.74 6.67 -16.04
CA ASN A 337 -47.24 6.31 -14.70
C ASN A 337 -47.15 4.79 -14.42
N THR A 338 -47.63 4.35 -13.26
CA THR A 338 -47.46 2.99 -12.73
C THR A 338 -48.68 2.08 -12.91
N GLN A 339 -49.85 2.63 -13.24
CA GLN A 339 -51.12 1.89 -13.26
C GLN A 339 -51.96 2.10 -14.54
N GLY A 340 -51.62 3.09 -15.37
CA GLY A 340 -52.44 3.50 -16.52
C GLY A 340 -51.80 3.26 -17.89
N PHE A 341 -50.63 2.63 -17.93
CA PHE A 341 -49.94 2.35 -19.18
C PHE A 341 -50.50 1.11 -19.88
N ASN A 342 -50.37 1.05 -21.19
CA ASN A 342 -50.75 -0.09 -22.02
C ASN A 342 -49.52 -0.61 -22.80
N ARG A 343 -49.75 -1.57 -23.69
CA ARG A 343 -48.69 -2.19 -24.50
C ARG A 343 -48.03 -1.20 -25.45
N ASP A 344 -48.82 -0.30 -26.05
CA ASP A 344 -48.34 0.66 -27.04
C ASP A 344 -47.41 1.68 -26.40
N ASP A 345 -47.70 2.12 -25.17
CA ASP A 345 -46.78 2.98 -24.38
C ASP A 345 -45.38 2.35 -24.20
N LEU A 346 -45.33 1.03 -23.98
CA LEU A 346 -44.06 0.32 -23.87
C LEU A 346 -43.36 0.21 -25.22
N ILE A 347 -44.10 -0.05 -26.30
CA ILE A 347 -43.55 -0.10 -27.66
C ILE A 347 -42.94 1.26 -28.00
N ASP A 348 -43.69 2.34 -27.79
CA ASP A 348 -43.25 3.72 -27.99
C ASP A 348 -41.99 4.03 -27.18
N PHE A 349 -41.94 3.63 -25.90
CA PHE A 349 -40.75 3.82 -25.07
C PHE A 349 -39.53 3.05 -25.58
N LEU A 350 -39.73 1.79 -25.99
CA LEU A 350 -38.66 0.97 -26.53
C LEU A 350 -38.15 1.56 -27.84
N ASP A 351 -39.03 2.02 -28.72
CA ASP A 351 -38.74 2.64 -30.01
C ASP A 351 -38.02 3.98 -29.85
N PHE A 352 -38.50 4.86 -28.98
CA PHE A 352 -37.81 6.12 -28.62
C PHE A 352 -36.38 5.86 -28.13
N THR A 353 -36.20 4.89 -27.23
CA THR A 353 -34.86 4.52 -26.72
C THR A 353 -34.02 3.73 -27.74
N LYS A 354 -34.60 3.32 -28.89
CA LYS A 354 -33.81 2.80 -30.01
C LYS A 354 -33.14 3.90 -30.84
N GLU A 355 -33.70 5.10 -30.87
CA GLU A 355 -33.20 6.17 -31.73
C GLU A 355 -32.06 6.96 -31.09
N GLU A 356 -32.03 7.08 -29.75
CA GLU A 356 -30.91 7.68 -29.00
C GLU A 356 -29.65 6.77 -28.90
N ARG A 357 -29.54 5.74 -29.74
CA ARG A 357 -28.47 4.73 -29.71
C ARG A 357 -27.11 5.18 -30.28
N TRP A 358 -27.00 6.39 -30.81
CA TRP A 358 -25.84 6.84 -31.60
C TRP A 358 -25.23 8.20 -31.17
N PHE A 359 -25.41 8.60 -29.91
CA PHE A 359 -24.70 9.74 -29.34
C PHE A 359 -23.86 9.35 -28.12
#